data_AF-A0A8X6IL17-F1
#
_entry.id   AF-A0A8X6IL17-F1
#
_cell.length_a   1.000
_cell.length_b   1.000
_cell.length_c   1.000
_cell.angle_alpha   90.00
_cell.angle_beta   90.00
_cell.angle_gamma   90.00
#
_symmetry.space_group_name_H-M   'P 1'
#
loop_
_entity.id
_entity.type
_entity.pdbx_description
1 polymer ?
#
loop_
_entity_poly.entity_id
_entity_poly.type
_entity_poly.pdbx_seq_one_letter_code
_entity_poly.pdbx_strand_id
1 'polypeptide(L)'
;MLKKSYVLHGPLTSEELLEAERFWIQFEQEKFLSEELKSLRDYKIEKESPLYNYMPYLDENGDKKYLAKPIDQLTSPLPSDRINQTPAFSVCGLDFAGPLYVNNFGELQKSYIVLFPCRVTRALHLELVSDMTTNSFLLAFRRFLARRGSCKVIYRVIMPKHS
;
A
#
# COMPACT_ATOMS: atom_id res chain seq x y z
N MET A 1 19.36 17.94 -23.04
CA MET A 1 18.51 18.88 -22.29
C MET A 1 17.82 19.83 -23.26
N LEU A 2 16.55 19.58 -23.58
CA LEU A 2 15.68 20.56 -24.23
C LEU A 2 14.63 20.96 -23.20
N LYS A 3 14.73 22.18 -22.64
CA LYS A 3 13.69 22.76 -21.80
C LYS A 3 12.55 23.19 -22.73
N LYS A 4 11.58 22.31 -22.99
CA LYS A 4 10.27 22.77 -23.47
C LYS A 4 9.63 23.57 -22.32
N SER A 5 9.47 24.86 -22.53
CA SER A 5 8.71 25.76 -21.68
C SER A 5 7.23 25.47 -21.92
N TYR A 6 6.60 24.70 -21.05
CA TYR A 6 5.15 24.51 -21.07
C TYR A 6 4.49 25.70 -20.37
N VAL A 7 3.74 26.49 -21.12
CA VAL A 7 2.86 27.52 -20.55
C VAL A 7 1.60 26.80 -20.05
N LEU A 8 1.46 26.67 -18.73
CA LEU A 8 0.32 26.00 -18.11
C LEU A 8 -0.92 26.90 -18.19
N HIS A 9 -1.88 26.53 -19.04
CA HIS A 9 -3.20 27.13 -19.06
C HIS A 9 -4.26 26.09 -18.66
N GLY A 10 -4.85 26.27 -17.48
CA GLY A 10 -5.95 25.44 -16.99
C GLY A 10 -5.53 24.22 -16.13
N PRO A 11 -6.50 23.42 -15.66
CA PRO A 11 -6.24 22.21 -14.89
C PRO A 11 -5.56 21.14 -15.76
N LEU A 12 -4.66 20.34 -15.15
CA LEU A 12 -3.94 19.27 -15.85
C LEU A 12 -4.91 18.35 -16.59
N THR A 13 -4.65 18.16 -17.88
CA THR A 13 -5.41 17.23 -18.72
C THR A 13 -4.91 15.79 -18.55
N SER A 14 -5.76 14.83 -18.90
CA SER A 14 -5.41 13.41 -18.88
C SER A 14 -4.25 13.10 -19.82
N GLU A 15 -4.21 13.75 -20.98
CA GLU A 15 -3.12 13.67 -21.94
C GLU A 15 -1.78 14.17 -21.36
N GLU A 16 -1.76 15.31 -20.68
CA GLU A 16 -0.54 15.85 -20.05
C GLU A 16 -0.02 14.93 -18.93
N LEU A 17 -0.91 14.31 -18.16
CA LEU A 17 -0.53 13.32 -17.14
C LEU A 17 0.10 12.08 -17.78
N LEU A 18 -0.51 11.56 -18.84
CA LEU A 18 0.00 10.39 -19.56
C LEU A 18 1.34 10.69 -20.25
N GLU A 19 1.53 11.89 -20.79
CA GLU A 19 2.81 12.32 -21.37
C GLU A 19 3.90 12.47 -20.30
N ALA A 20 3.57 13.03 -19.14
CA ALA A 20 4.49 13.14 -18.02
C ALA A 20 4.89 11.76 -17.48
N GLU A 21 3.94 10.83 -17.35
CA GLU A 21 4.20 9.45 -16.93
C GLU A 21 5.13 8.75 -17.92
N ARG A 22 4.81 8.80 -19.23
CA ARG A 22 5.65 8.22 -20.29
C ARG A 22 7.06 8.80 -20.29
N PHE A 23 7.18 10.12 -20.13
CA PHE A 23 8.47 10.80 -20.10
C PHE A 23 9.38 10.26 -18.98
N TRP A 24 8.85 10.13 -17.76
CA TRP A 24 9.63 9.64 -16.63
C TRP A 24 10.01 8.16 -16.77
N ILE A 25 9.11 7.34 -17.32
CA ILE A 25 9.40 5.93 -17.61
C ILE A 25 10.53 5.82 -18.62
N GLN A 26 10.46 6.53 -19.75
CA GLN A 26 11.51 6.53 -20.77
C GLN A 26 12.85 7.05 -20.22
N PHE A 27 12.82 8.15 -19.47
CA PHE A 27 14.02 8.74 -18.88
C PHE A 27 14.74 7.78 -17.92
N GLU A 28 13.99 7.12 -17.03
CA GLU A 28 14.56 6.19 -16.06
C GLU A 28 15.04 4.91 -16.76
N GLN A 29 14.32 4.44 -17.78
CA GLN A 29 14.73 3.31 -18.61
C GLN A 29 16.03 3.58 -19.37
N GLU A 30 16.21 4.76 -19.99
CA GLU A 30 17.48 5.13 -20.63
C GLU A 30 18.62 5.24 -19.62
N LYS A 31 18.35 5.80 -18.45
CA LYS A 31 19.37 5.99 -17.41
C LYS A 31 19.92 4.68 -16.84
N PHE A 32 19.06 3.68 -16.62
CA PHE A 32 19.44 2.44 -15.95
C PHE A 32 19.56 1.21 -16.86
N LEU A 33 18.94 1.22 -18.05
CA LEU A 33 18.88 0.08 -18.96
C LEU A 33 19.36 0.43 -20.38
N SER A 34 20.21 1.45 -20.53
CA SER A 34 20.70 1.95 -21.84
C SER A 34 21.41 0.88 -22.68
N GLU A 35 22.24 0.02 -22.08
CA GLU A 35 22.93 -1.05 -22.81
C GLU A 35 21.96 -2.14 -23.30
N GLU A 36 20.94 -2.46 -22.50
CA GLU A 36 19.89 -3.41 -22.87
C GLU A 36 18.93 -2.84 -23.91
N LEU A 37 18.73 -1.51 -23.94
CA LEU A 37 17.98 -0.81 -24.99
C LEU A 37 18.73 -0.82 -26.33
N LYS A 38 20.07 -0.72 -26.32
CA LYS A 38 20.90 -0.86 -27.52
C LYS A 38 20.83 -2.29 -28.07
N SER A 39 20.95 -3.31 -27.21
CA SER A 39 20.90 -4.71 -27.63
C SER A 39 19.52 -5.18 -28.13
N LEU A 40 18.45 -4.56 -27.62
CA LEU A 40 17.08 -4.74 -28.11
C LEU A 40 16.86 -4.22 -29.53
N ARG A 41 17.61 -3.19 -29.94
CA ARG A 41 17.53 -2.62 -31.29
C ARG A 41 17.98 -3.62 -32.37
N ASP A 42 18.80 -4.60 -31.98
CA ASP A 42 19.29 -5.72 -32.80
C ASP A 42 18.60 -7.07 -32.49
N TYR A 43 17.49 -7.06 -31.71
CA TYR A 43 16.71 -8.25 -31.33
C TYR A 43 17.52 -9.39 -30.66
N LYS A 44 18.63 -9.07 -29.97
CA LYS A 44 19.43 -10.08 -29.25
C LYS A 44 19.54 -9.73 -27.77
N ILE A 45 18.80 -10.46 -26.94
CA ILE A 45 18.92 -10.41 -25.47
C ILE A 45 19.64 -11.68 -25.02
N GLU A 46 20.69 -11.52 -24.23
CA GLU A 46 21.44 -12.63 -23.64
C GLU A 46 20.59 -13.38 -22.60
N LYS A 47 20.78 -14.70 -22.49
CA LYS A 47 19.95 -15.55 -21.61
C LYS A 47 20.13 -15.23 -20.12
N GLU A 48 21.27 -14.62 -19.80
CA GLU A 48 21.70 -14.22 -18.47
C GLU A 48 21.10 -12.87 -18.05
N SER A 49 20.45 -12.14 -18.98
CA SER A 49 19.79 -10.87 -18.66
C SER A 49 18.53 -11.10 -17.81
N PRO A 50 18.31 -10.27 -16.77
CA PRO A 50 17.05 -10.26 -16.01
C PRO A 50 15.81 -10.02 -16.90
N LEU A 51 16.00 -9.47 -18.09
CA LEU A 51 14.94 -9.14 -19.04
C LEU A 51 14.62 -10.27 -20.03
N TYR A 52 15.42 -11.34 -20.08
CA TYR A 52 15.23 -12.44 -21.03
C TYR A 52 13.82 -13.07 -20.92
N ASN A 53 13.31 -13.19 -19.70
CA ASN A 53 11.99 -13.80 -19.43
C ASN A 53 10.79 -12.88 -19.72
N TYR A 54 11.03 -11.58 -19.93
CA TYR A 54 9.97 -10.60 -20.17
C TYR A 54 9.75 -10.31 -21.66
N MET A 55 10.44 -11.04 -22.55
CA MET A 55 10.38 -10.94 -24.02
C MET A 55 10.06 -9.50 -24.50
N PRO A 56 10.98 -8.54 -24.26
CA PRO A 56 10.73 -7.17 -24.66
C PRO A 56 10.76 -7.01 -26.18
N TYR A 57 9.87 -6.18 -26.69
CA TYR A 57 9.81 -5.75 -28.09
C TYR A 57 9.63 -4.22 -28.14
N LEU A 58 10.06 -3.60 -29.23
CA LEU A 58 9.76 -2.20 -29.49
C LEU A 58 8.42 -2.13 -30.21
N ASP A 59 7.50 -1.30 -29.73
CA ASP A 59 6.30 -1.01 -30.51
C ASP A 59 6.60 -0.07 -31.69
N GLU A 60 5.57 0.22 -32.48
CA GLU A 60 5.67 1.07 -33.68
C GLU A 60 6.20 2.48 -33.41
N ASN A 61 6.15 2.95 -32.15
CA ASN A 61 6.66 4.25 -31.73
C ASN A 61 8.08 4.17 -31.15
N GLY A 62 8.67 2.97 -31.09
CA GLY A 62 9.99 2.74 -30.51
C GLY A 62 9.99 2.59 -29.00
N ASP A 63 8.82 2.43 -28.37
CA ASP A 63 8.71 2.23 -26.93
C ASP A 63 8.93 0.77 -26.56
N LYS A 64 9.75 0.54 -25.53
CA LYS A 64 10.02 -0.80 -25.00
C LYS A 64 8.79 -1.33 -24.26
N LYS A 65 8.13 -2.31 -24.87
CA LYS A 65 7.05 -3.09 -24.25
C LYS A 65 7.56 -4.48 -23.89
N TYR A 66 6.97 -5.07 -22.88
CA TYR A 66 7.28 -6.43 -22.42
C TYR A 66 6.11 -7.34 -22.79
N LEU A 67 6.37 -8.43 -23.53
CA LEU A 67 5.43 -9.55 -23.59
C LEU A 67 5.62 -10.36 -22.30
N ALA A 68 4.99 -9.90 -21.22
CA ALA A 68 4.87 -10.73 -20.03
C ALA A 68 4.05 -11.97 -20.42
N LYS A 69 4.69 -13.15 -20.46
CA LYS A 69 3.92 -14.40 -20.35
C LYS A 69 3.13 -14.31 -19.06
N PRO A 70 1.82 -14.65 -19.04
CA PRO A 70 1.08 -14.74 -17.79
C PRO A 70 1.85 -15.66 -16.85
N ILE A 71 2.43 -15.10 -15.80
CA ILE A 71 2.95 -15.88 -14.69
C ILE A 71 1.72 -16.28 -13.89
N ASP A 72 1.59 -17.58 -13.61
CA ASP A 72 0.65 -18.04 -12.60
C ASP A 72 0.99 -17.32 -11.31
N GLN A 73 0.06 -16.50 -10.83
CA GLN A 73 0.25 -15.70 -9.64
C GLN A 73 0.54 -16.65 -8.47
N LEU A 74 1.78 -16.68 -8.00
CA LEU A 74 2.17 -17.47 -6.83
C LEU A 74 1.53 -16.83 -5.58
N THR A 75 0.27 -17.17 -5.31
CA THR A 75 -0.44 -16.67 -4.13
C THR A 75 0.14 -17.36 -2.91
N SER A 76 0.80 -16.60 -2.04
CA SER A 76 1.14 -17.07 -0.70
C SER A 76 -0.13 -17.56 0.01
N PRO A 77 -0.10 -18.71 0.71
CA PRO A 77 -1.28 -19.23 1.39
C PRO A 77 -1.82 -18.16 2.35
N LEU A 78 -3.12 -17.86 2.22
CA LEU A 78 -3.76 -16.93 3.13
C LEU A 78 -3.71 -17.54 4.55
N PRO A 79 -3.47 -16.73 5.60
CA PRO A 79 -3.60 -17.18 6.98
C PRO A 79 -4.95 -17.90 7.18
N SER A 80 -4.96 -18.99 7.92
CA SER A 80 -6.16 -19.80 8.20
C SER A 80 -7.34 -18.96 8.70
N ASP A 81 -7.06 -17.91 9.48
CA ASP A 81 -8.05 -16.96 10.00
C ASP A 81 -8.83 -16.20 8.90
N ARG A 82 -8.32 -16.15 7.67
CA ARG A 82 -9.00 -15.55 6.51
C ARG A 82 -9.78 -16.55 5.67
N ILE A 83 -9.57 -17.85 5.86
CA ILE A 83 -10.16 -18.91 5.04
C ILE A 83 -11.29 -19.60 5.80
N ASN A 84 -11.18 -19.72 7.12
CA ASN A 84 -12.19 -20.38 7.95
C ASN A 84 -13.36 -19.44 8.27
N GLN A 85 -14.60 -19.95 8.15
CA GLN A 85 -15.80 -19.24 8.60
C GLN A 85 -15.73 -19.00 10.11
N THR A 86 -15.40 -17.78 10.50
CA THR A 86 -15.23 -17.37 11.88
C THR A 86 -16.04 -16.10 12.13
N PRO A 87 -16.67 -15.91 13.30
CA PRO A 87 -17.38 -14.65 13.58
C PRO A 87 -16.47 -13.42 13.47
N ALA A 88 -17.02 -12.28 13.04
CA ALA A 88 -16.30 -11.02 13.02
C ALA A 88 -15.78 -10.67 14.43
N PHE A 89 -14.59 -10.06 14.50
CA PHE A 89 -13.90 -9.67 15.74
C PHE A 89 -13.51 -10.82 16.68
N SER A 90 -13.66 -12.07 16.25
CA SER A 90 -13.15 -13.24 16.99
C SER A 90 -11.61 -13.25 17.06
N VAL A 91 -10.95 -12.68 16.06
CA VAL A 91 -9.51 -12.50 15.97
C VAL A 91 -9.24 -11.04 15.61
N CYS A 92 -8.60 -10.30 16.52
CA CYS A 92 -8.32 -8.88 16.36
C CYS A 92 -6.83 -8.56 16.49
N GLY A 93 -6.41 -7.48 15.84
CA GLY A 93 -5.23 -6.75 16.26
C GLY A 93 -5.54 -5.77 17.38
N LEU A 94 -4.50 -5.25 18.02
CA LEU A 94 -4.54 -4.14 18.95
C LEU A 94 -3.43 -3.15 18.60
N ASP A 95 -3.81 -1.88 18.45
CA ASP A 95 -2.88 -0.77 18.24
C ASP A 95 -3.45 0.53 18.83
N PHE A 96 -2.63 1.57 18.89
CA PHE A 96 -3.03 2.93 19.24
C PHE A 96 -2.68 3.90 18.11
N ALA A 97 -3.59 4.84 17.84
CA ALA A 97 -3.32 6.00 17.00
C ALA A 97 -3.33 7.28 17.85
N GLY A 98 -2.37 8.16 17.62
CA GLY A 98 -2.34 9.48 18.25
C GLY A 98 -0.93 10.06 18.39
N PRO A 99 -0.80 11.19 19.10
CA PRO A 99 -1.89 11.94 19.74
C PRO A 99 -2.76 12.71 18.75
N LEU A 100 -4.05 12.78 19.04
CA LEU A 100 -5.03 13.64 18.37
C LEU A 100 -5.51 14.71 19.36
N TYR A 101 -6.02 15.81 18.85
CA TYR A 101 -6.56 16.90 19.65
C TYR A 101 -8.06 17.00 19.40
N VAL A 102 -8.85 16.67 20.42
CA VAL A 102 -10.31 16.62 20.33
C VAL A 102 -10.88 17.83 21.06
N ASN A 103 -11.80 18.55 20.42
CA ASN A 103 -12.52 19.62 21.07
C ASN A 103 -13.55 19.03 22.03
N ASN A 104 -13.38 19.28 23.32
CA ASN A 104 -14.29 18.89 24.38
C ASN A 104 -14.86 20.17 25.00
N PHE A 105 -16.06 20.55 24.59
CA PHE A 105 -16.78 21.74 25.07
C PHE A 105 -15.99 23.06 25.02
N GLY A 106 -15.18 23.25 23.97
CA GLY A 106 -14.39 24.46 23.76
C GLY A 106 -12.93 24.33 24.17
N GLU A 107 -12.56 23.27 24.89
CA GLU A 107 -11.18 22.98 25.26
C GLU A 107 -10.58 21.89 24.38
N LEU A 108 -9.37 22.13 23.89
CA LEU A 108 -8.67 21.17 23.05
C LEU A 108 -7.93 20.15 23.92
N GLN A 109 -8.43 18.91 23.96
CA GLN A 109 -7.87 17.85 24.79
C GLN A 109 -7.06 16.85 23.96
N LYS A 110 -5.83 16.58 24.41
CA LYS A 110 -5.00 15.51 23.86
C LYS A 110 -5.66 14.16 24.14
N SER A 111 -5.88 13.38 23.09
CA SER A 111 -6.57 12.09 23.12
C SER A 111 -5.89 11.10 22.19
N TYR A 112 -6.25 9.83 22.31
CA TYR A 112 -5.75 8.73 21.51
C TYR A 112 -6.91 7.85 21.07
N ILE A 113 -6.73 7.08 20.01
CA ILE A 113 -7.70 6.09 19.55
C ILE A 113 -7.11 4.70 19.74
N VAL A 114 -7.81 3.85 20.47
CA VAL A 114 -7.53 2.41 20.49
C VAL A 114 -8.13 1.77 19.25
N LEU A 115 -7.31 1.05 18.50
CA LEU A 115 -7.67 0.39 17.26
C LEU A 115 -7.83 -1.12 17.50
N PHE A 116 -8.98 -1.66 17.11
CA PHE A 116 -9.24 -3.10 17.10
C PHE A 116 -9.56 -3.57 15.66
N PRO A 117 -8.54 -3.74 14.79
CA PRO A 117 -8.73 -4.29 13.45
C PRO A 117 -9.10 -5.77 13.51
N CYS A 118 -10.23 -6.13 12.91
CA CYS A 118 -10.67 -7.50 12.73
C CYS A 118 -9.84 -8.19 11.64
N ARG A 119 -9.15 -9.28 11.96
CA ARG A 119 -8.38 -10.06 10.97
C ARG A 119 -9.24 -10.93 10.07
N VAL A 120 -10.45 -11.24 10.52
CA VAL A 120 -11.42 -12.06 9.76
C VAL A 120 -12.05 -11.25 8.62
N THR A 121 -12.53 -10.03 8.91
CA THR A 121 -13.34 -9.23 7.97
C THR A 121 -12.65 -7.95 7.49
N ARG A 122 -11.48 -7.60 8.02
CA ARG A 122 -10.81 -6.29 7.87
C ARG A 122 -11.60 -5.08 8.41
N ALA A 123 -12.69 -5.30 9.15
CA ALA A 123 -13.42 -4.22 9.81
C ALA A 123 -12.58 -3.59 10.94
N LEU A 124 -12.74 -2.28 11.17
CA LEU A 124 -12.09 -1.56 12.26
C LEU A 124 -13.11 -1.18 13.33
N HIS A 125 -12.76 -1.38 14.60
CA HIS A 125 -13.47 -0.78 15.73
C HIS A 125 -12.54 0.20 16.45
N LEU A 126 -13.05 1.39 16.74
CA LEU A 126 -12.28 2.53 17.24
C LEU A 126 -12.86 2.96 18.59
N GLU A 127 -12.01 3.16 19.58
CA GLU A 127 -12.39 3.67 20.89
C GLU A 127 -11.54 4.89 21.24
N LEU A 128 -12.18 6.04 21.47
CA LEU A 128 -11.48 7.24 21.92
C LEU A 128 -11.13 7.13 23.41
N VAL A 129 -9.90 7.50 23.77
CA VAL A 129 -9.39 7.53 25.14
C VAL A 129 -8.58 8.80 25.39
N SER A 130 -8.57 9.30 26.62
CA SER A 130 -7.82 10.49 27.02
C SER A 130 -6.31 10.27 27.05
N ASP A 131 -5.88 9.04 27.30
CA ASP A 131 -4.49 8.67 27.47
C ASP A 131 -4.24 7.20 27.09
N MET A 132 -2.97 6.81 27.02
CA MET A 132 -2.55 5.44 26.71
C MET A 132 -2.32 4.59 27.98
N THR A 133 -2.91 4.96 29.12
CA THR A 133 -2.76 4.17 30.35
C THR A 133 -3.54 2.86 30.27
N THR A 134 -3.11 1.88 31.07
CA THR A 134 -3.79 0.58 31.17
C THR A 134 -5.26 0.72 31.58
N ASN A 135 -5.59 1.67 32.46
CA ASN A 135 -6.97 1.88 32.91
C ASN A 135 -7.87 2.35 31.76
N SER A 136 -7.42 3.37 31.01
CA SER A 136 -8.13 3.87 29.83
C SER A 136 -8.29 2.78 28.77
N PHE A 137 -7.25 1.98 28.54
CA PHE A 137 -7.31 0.82 27.66
C PHE A 137 -8.34 -0.23 28.13
N LEU A 138 -8.33 -0.63 29.41
CA LEU A 138 -9.26 -1.64 29.92
C LEU A 138 -10.72 -1.19 29.78
N LEU A 139 -11.01 0.09 30.00
CA LEU A 139 -12.34 0.64 29.79
C LEU A 139 -12.74 0.61 28.31
N ALA A 140 -11.84 0.99 27.39
CA ALA A 140 -12.05 0.86 25.96
C ALA A 140 -12.27 -0.60 25.54
N PHE A 141 -11.47 -1.52 26.07
CA PHE A 141 -11.55 -2.94 25.78
C PHE A 141 -12.87 -3.56 26.24
N ARG A 142 -13.36 -3.16 27.42
CA ARG A 142 -14.69 -3.57 27.90
C ARG A 142 -15.81 -3.09 26.98
N ARG A 143 -15.75 -1.85 26.48
CA ARG A 143 -16.73 -1.32 25.51
C ARG A 143 -16.67 -2.06 24.18
N PHE A 144 -15.46 -2.37 23.71
CA PHE A 144 -15.26 -3.20 22.52
C PHE A 144 -15.92 -4.58 22.67
N LEU A 145 -15.65 -5.31 23.75
CA LEU A 145 -16.24 -6.63 23.99
C LEU A 145 -17.76 -6.56 24.16
N ALA A 146 -18.28 -5.52 24.82
CA ALA A 146 -19.72 -5.32 24.98
C ALA A 146 -20.43 -5.11 23.63
N ARG A 147 -19.77 -4.46 22.66
CA ARG A 147 -20.34 -4.17 21.33
C ARG A 147 -20.10 -5.26 20.30
N ARG A 148 -18.95 -5.95 20.35
CA ARG A 148 -18.52 -6.91 19.31
C ARG A 148 -18.62 -8.36 19.75
N GLY A 149 -18.88 -8.62 21.03
CA GLY A 149 -18.88 -9.95 21.61
C GLY A 149 -17.47 -10.42 21.97
N SER A 150 -17.35 -11.71 22.28
CA SER A 150 -16.10 -12.30 22.76
C SER A 150 -15.03 -12.36 21.67
N CYS A 151 -13.93 -11.64 21.89
CA CYS A 151 -12.70 -11.81 21.12
C CYS A 151 -11.89 -12.97 21.69
N LYS A 152 -11.56 -13.96 20.85
CA LYS A 152 -10.82 -15.16 21.26
C LYS A 152 -9.31 -14.93 21.28
N VAL A 153 -8.81 -14.14 20.33
CA VAL A 153 -7.38 -13.88 20.14
C VAL A 153 -7.15 -12.42 19.82
N ILE A 154 -6.22 -11.80 20.54
CA ILE A 154 -5.74 -10.44 20.27
C ILE A 154 -4.26 -10.49 19.98
N TYR A 155 -3.89 -10.01 18.80
CA TYR A 155 -2.51 -9.83 18.39
C TYR A 155 -2.08 -8.39 18.60
N ARG A 156 -0.91 -8.18 19.19
CA ARG A 156 -0.26 -6.88 19.10
C ARG A 156 0.09 -6.59 17.64
N VAL A 157 -0.32 -5.44 17.11
CA VAL A 157 0.16 -5.01 15.79
C VAL A 157 1.60 -4.56 15.96
N ILE A 158 2.54 -5.30 15.37
CA ILE A 158 3.91 -4.85 15.20
C ILE A 158 3.97 -4.34 13.77
N MET A 159 4.00 -3.02 13.59
CA MET A 159 4.40 -2.48 12.30
C MET A 159 5.87 -2.84 12.09
N PRO A 160 6.25 -3.51 10.98
CA PRO A 160 7.65 -3.68 10.66
C PRO A 160 8.28 -2.29 10.58
N LYS A 161 9.27 -2.03 11.44
CA LYS A 161 10.08 -0.83 11.30
C LYS A 161 10.85 -1.01 10.00
N HIS A 162 10.50 -0.24 8.96
CA HIS A 162 11.40 -0.08 7.83
C HIS A 162 12.63 0.65 8.37
N SER A 163 13.70 -0.13 8.57
CA SER A 163 15.07 0.31 8.86
C SER A 163 15.79 0.67 7.57
#